data_AF-A0A1Q9TXF4-F1
#
_entry.id   AF-A0A1Q9TXF4-F1
#
_cell.length_a   1.000
_cell.length_b   1.000
_cell.length_c   1.000
_cell.angle_alpha   90.00
_cell.angle_beta   90.00
_cell.angle_gamma   90.00
#
_symmetry.space_group_name_H-M   'P 1'
#
loop_
_entity.id
_entity.type
_entity.pdbx_description
1 polymer ?
#
loop_
_entity_poly.entity_id
_entity_poly.type
_entity_poly.pdbx_seq_one_letter_code
_entity_poly.pdbx_strand_id
1 'polypeptide(L)'
;MTRGRTRPSDFGPPLDMITIVVAARGRDDRPLEPEQREIVRLCRRPISVAEISARLDVPLTVVKVLLGDLVAEGDVRTRAAVPVTQLPEKKVLQAVLDGIRRL
;
A
#
# COMPACT_ATOMS: atom_id res chain seq x y z
N MET A 1 16.35 -13.62 19.86
CA MET A 1 15.63 -14.77 19.26
C MET A 1 14.72 -14.25 18.16
N THR A 2 15.15 -14.35 16.91
CA THR A 2 14.40 -13.86 15.74
C THR A 2 13.28 -14.85 15.41
N ARG A 3 12.09 -14.56 15.94
CA ARG A 3 10.86 -15.33 15.74
C ARG A 3 10.53 -15.36 14.24
N GLY A 4 10.54 -16.55 13.65
CA GLY A 4 10.39 -16.80 12.20
C GLY A 4 9.18 -16.11 11.55
N ARG A 5 9.41 -14.92 11.00
CA ARG A 5 8.44 -14.15 10.21
C ARG A 5 8.51 -14.50 8.72
N THR A 6 8.42 -15.79 8.38
CA THR A 6 8.36 -16.28 6.99
C THR A 6 6.94 -16.63 6.52
N ARG A 7 5.91 -16.20 7.24
CA ARG A 7 4.54 -16.23 6.69
C ARG A 7 4.17 -14.81 6.27
N PRO A 8 4.04 -14.54 4.96
CA PRO A 8 3.29 -13.37 4.51
C PRO A 8 1.95 -13.43 5.25
N SER A 9 1.60 -12.38 5.97
CA SER A 9 0.29 -12.27 6.60
C SER A 9 -0.78 -12.51 5.52
N ASP A 10 -1.60 -13.55 5.71
CA ASP A 10 -2.65 -14.04 4.78
C ASP A 10 -3.80 -13.03 4.53
N PHE A 11 -3.58 -11.76 4.86
CA PHE A 11 -4.56 -10.68 4.75
C PHE A 11 -4.23 -9.79 3.55
N GLY A 12 -4.63 -10.24 2.36
CA GLY A 12 -4.65 -9.44 1.13
C GLY A 12 -4.01 -10.12 -0.08
N PRO A 13 -4.28 -9.62 -1.30
CA PRO A 13 -3.57 -10.07 -2.50
C PRO A 13 -2.06 -9.89 -2.31
N PRO A 14 -1.22 -10.80 -2.85
CA PRO A 14 0.23 -10.76 -2.66
C PRO A 14 0.78 -9.39 -3.07
N LEU A 15 1.54 -8.75 -2.17
CA LEU A 15 2.20 -7.49 -2.45
C LEU A 15 3.25 -7.71 -3.55
N ASP A 16 2.98 -7.19 -4.74
CA ASP A 16 3.93 -7.17 -5.85
C ASP A 16 4.80 -5.90 -5.77
N MET A 17 5.94 -5.91 -6.45
CA MET A 17 6.89 -4.79 -6.52
C MET A 17 6.23 -3.49 -6.98
N ILE A 18 5.27 -3.58 -7.89
CA ILE A 18 4.54 -2.44 -8.45
C ILE A 18 3.30 -2.04 -7.65
N THR A 19 2.96 -2.77 -6.58
CA THR A 19 1.84 -2.41 -5.71
C THR A 19 2.11 -1.04 -5.09
N ILE A 20 1.12 -0.15 -5.15
CA ILE A 20 1.21 1.19 -4.59
C ILE A 20 0.70 1.17 -3.15
N VAL A 21 1.47 1.76 -2.25
CA VAL A 21 1.18 1.85 -0.82
C VAL A 21 0.97 3.32 -0.44
N VAL A 22 -0.01 3.56 0.43
CA VAL A 22 -0.35 4.89 0.96
C VAL A 22 -0.64 4.79 2.46
N ALA A 23 -0.17 5.74 3.25
CA ALA A 23 -0.46 5.82 4.68
C ALA A 23 -1.96 6.04 4.93
N ALA A 24 -2.50 5.39 5.94
CA ALA A 24 -3.86 5.65 6.41
C ALA A 24 -3.90 6.99 7.16
N ARG A 25 -4.98 7.76 6.97
CA ARG A 25 -5.23 8.98 7.74
C ARG A 25 -5.76 8.63 9.14
N GLY A 26 -5.35 9.40 10.15
CA GLY A 26 -5.88 9.29 11.52
C GLY A 26 -5.33 8.12 12.34
N ARG A 27 -4.13 7.63 12.01
CA ARG A 27 -3.45 6.52 12.70
C ARG A 27 -2.11 6.94 13.35
N ASP A 28 -1.90 8.24 13.56
CA ASP A 28 -0.60 8.78 14.00
C ASP A 28 -0.23 8.42 15.46
N ASP A 29 -1.20 8.01 16.28
CA ASP A 29 -1.03 7.81 17.74
C ASP A 29 -0.59 6.39 18.12
N ARG A 30 -0.48 5.45 17.17
CA ARG A 30 -0.05 4.08 17.46
C ARG A 30 1.47 4.02 17.66
N PRO A 31 1.97 3.31 18.70
CA PRO A 31 3.39 3.04 18.82
C PRO A 31 3.86 2.10 17.70
N LEU A 32 4.74 2.60 16.83
CA LEU A 32 5.37 1.85 15.75
C LEU A 32 6.86 1.64 16.05
N GLU A 33 7.38 0.47 15.67
CA GLU A 33 8.81 0.21 15.62
C GLU A 33 9.51 1.18 14.63
N PRO A 34 10.81 1.47 14.80
CA PRO A 34 11.52 2.45 13.96
C PRO A 34 11.36 2.20 12.45
N GLU A 35 11.48 0.95 12.01
CA GLU A 35 11.36 0.55 10.60
C GLU A 35 9.92 0.73 10.08
N GLN A 36 8.93 0.40 10.90
CA GLN A 36 7.51 0.59 10.57
C GLN A 36 7.16 2.07 10.45
N ARG A 37 7.65 2.90 11.38
CA ARG A 37 7.45 4.35 11.37
C ARG A 37 8.05 4.99 10.12
N GLU A 38 9.23 4.52 9.71
CA GLU A 38 9.87 4.99 8.50
C GLU A 38 9.07 4.62 7.25
N ILE A 39 8.58 3.38 7.16
CA ILE A 39 7.70 2.96 6.07
C ILE A 39 6.45 3.84 6.00
N VAL A 40 5.77 4.08 7.13
CA VAL A 40 4.58 4.95 7.17
C VAL A 40 4.91 6.38 6.73
N ARG A 41 6.07 6.91 7.12
CA ARG A 41 6.57 8.22 6.68
C ARG A 41 6.72 8.29 5.16
N LEU A 42 7.35 7.29 4.55
CA LEU A 42 7.51 7.19 3.10
C LEU A 42 6.15 7.08 2.40
N CYS A 43 5.21 6.33 2.98
CA CYS A 43 3.86 6.11 2.44
C CYS A 43 2.94 7.34 2.56
N ARG A 44 3.37 8.46 3.17
CA ARG A 44 2.59 9.71 3.18
C ARG A 44 2.30 10.23 1.77
N ARG A 45 3.13 9.86 0.80
CA ARG A 45 2.84 9.99 -0.63
C ARG A 45 2.73 8.58 -1.25
N PRO A 46 1.90 8.38 -2.28
CA PRO A 46 1.82 7.10 -2.97
C PRO A 46 3.20 6.65 -3.46
N ILE A 47 3.62 5.46 -3.05
CA ILE A 47 4.96 4.90 -3.32
C ILE A 47 4.85 3.41 -3.60
N SER A 48 5.69 2.87 -4.48
CA SER A 48 5.69 1.43 -4.79
C SER A 48 6.45 0.61 -3.74
N VAL A 49 6.13 -0.68 -3.62
CA VAL A 49 6.88 -1.61 -2.74
C VAL A 49 8.36 -1.66 -3.10
N ALA A 50 8.69 -1.65 -4.40
CA ALA A 50 10.08 -1.61 -4.87
C ALA A 50 10.82 -0.34 -4.43
N GLU A 51 10.16 0.81 -4.53
CA GLU A 51 10.76 2.08 -4.14
C GLU A 51 10.94 2.21 -2.62
N ILE A 52 10.02 1.65 -1.82
CA ILE A 52 10.22 1.53 -0.37
C ILE A 52 11.48 0.71 -0.07
N SER A 53 11.63 -0.46 -0.70
CA SER A 53 12.81 -1.33 -0.53
C SER A 53 14.10 -0.62 -0.91
N ALA A 54 14.11 0.10 -2.04
CA ALA A 54 15.27 0.87 -2.49
C ALA A 54 15.63 2.03 -1.55
N ARG A 55 14.63 2.75 -1.00
CA ARG A 55 14.89 3.89 -0.10
C ARG A 55 15.34 3.47 1.30
N LEU A 56 14.89 2.32 1.76
CA LEU A 56 15.30 1.76 3.05
C LEU A 56 16.59 0.96 2.97
N ASP A 57 17.06 0.63 1.76
CA ASP A 57 18.19 -0.26 1.51
C ASP A 57 18.04 -1.63 2.21
N VAL A 58 16.83 -2.20 2.15
CA VAL A 58 16.52 -3.51 2.73
C VAL A 58 15.85 -4.43 1.71
N PRO A 59 16.02 -5.76 1.80
CA PRO A 59 15.44 -6.70 0.84
C PRO A 59 13.91 -6.61 0.72
N LEU A 60 13.41 -6.78 -0.51
CA LEU A 60 11.96 -6.78 -0.82
C LEU A 60 11.14 -7.70 0.09
N THR A 61 11.67 -8.88 0.42
CA THR A 61 10.99 -9.84 1.29
C THR A 61 10.76 -9.28 2.69
N VAL A 62 11.73 -8.55 3.24
CA VAL A 62 11.63 -7.88 4.55
C VAL A 62 10.59 -6.76 4.49
N VAL A 63 10.62 -5.93 3.44
CA VAL A 63 9.62 -4.87 3.24
C VAL A 63 8.21 -5.45 3.14
N LYS A 64 8.00 -6.54 2.40
CA LYS A 64 6.69 -7.18 2.26
C LYS A 64 6.16 -7.71 3.59
N VAL A 65 7.01 -8.24 4.46
CA VAL A 65 6.62 -8.67 5.81
C VAL A 65 6.19 -7.47 6.66
N LEU A 66 6.99 -6.41 6.70
CA LEU A 66 6.67 -5.19 7.47
C LEU A 66 5.40 -4.50 6.95
N LEU A 67 5.22 -4.46 5.63
CA LEU A 67 4.00 -3.95 5.01
C LEU A 67 2.79 -4.81 5.31
N GLY A 68 2.96 -6.14 5.36
CA GLY A 68 1.89 -7.06 5.76
C GLY A 68 1.36 -6.74 7.16
N ASP A 69 2.26 -6.53 8.12
CA ASP A 69 1.92 -6.11 9.47
C ASP A 69 1.19 -4.75 9.47
N LEU A 70 1.71 -3.75 8.75
CA LEU A 70 1.10 -2.42 8.65
C LEU A 70 -0.26 -2.41 7.95
N VAL A 71 -0.48 -3.29 6.97
CA VAL A 71 -1.76 -3.46 6.28
C VAL A 71 -2.78 -4.13 7.19
N ALA A 72 -2.39 -5.20 7.89
CA ALA A 72 -3.26 -5.91 8.82
C ALA A 72 -3.75 -4.97 9.95
N GLU A 73 -2.88 -4.07 10.38
CA GLU A 73 -3.16 -3.09 11.42
C GLU A 73 -3.79 -1.81 10.88
N GLY A 74 -3.95 -1.68 9.56
CA GLY A 74 -4.59 -0.54 8.90
C GLY A 74 -3.82 0.77 9.00
N ASP A 75 -2.51 0.73 9.25
CA ASP A 75 -1.61 1.89 9.24
C ASP A 75 -1.28 2.33 7.80
N VAL A 76 -1.32 1.39 6.85
CA VAL A 76 -1.21 1.66 5.42
C VAL A 76 -2.32 0.96 4.64
N ARG A 77 -2.58 1.44 3.43
CA ARG A 77 -3.48 0.85 2.44
C ARG A 77 -2.71 0.56 1.17
N THR A 78 -3.08 -0.52 0.50
CA THR A 78 -2.49 -0.92 -0.77
C THR A 78 -3.50 -0.72 -1.90
N ARG A 79 -2.99 -0.36 -3.07
CA ARG A 79 -3.74 -0.31 -4.31
C ARG A 79 -3.02 -1.18 -5.31
N ALA A 80 -3.72 -2.20 -5.81
CA ALA A 80 -3.22 -2.98 -6.93
C ALA A 80 -2.95 -2.05 -8.11
N ALA A 81 -1.85 -2.31 -8.82
CA ALA A 81 -1.64 -1.69 -10.12
C ALA A 81 -2.75 -2.23 -11.04
N VAL A 82 -3.67 -1.35 -11.46
CA VAL A 82 -4.72 -1.73 -12.42
C VAL A 82 -4.06 -1.78 -13.79
N PRO A 83 -4.09 -2.93 -14.50
CA PRO A 83 -3.64 -2.99 -15.89
C PRO A 83 -4.38 -1.96 -16.72
N VAL A 84 -3.69 -1.28 -17.64
CA VAL A 84 -4.29 -0.23 -18.50
C VAL A 84 -5.51 -0.76 -19.27
N THR A 85 -5.53 -2.05 -19.59
CA THR A 85 -6.63 -2.76 -20.25
C THR A 85 -7.91 -2.88 -19.42
N GLN A 86 -7.86 -2.63 -18.11
CA GLN A 86 -8.99 -2.70 -17.19
C GLN A 86 -9.49 -1.30 -16.75
N LEU A 87 -8.92 -0.22 -17.30
CA LEU A 87 -9.40 1.13 -17.03
C LEU A 87 -10.73 1.36 -17.77
N PRO A 88 -11.77 1.91 -17.11
CA PRO A 88 -13.02 2.24 -17.78
C PRO A 88 -12.77 3.21 -18.93
N GLU A 89 -13.47 3.01 -20.05
CA GLU A 89 -13.42 3.95 -21.16
C GLU A 89 -13.87 5.34 -20.69
N LYS A 90 -13.18 6.38 -21.18
CA LYS A 90 -13.47 7.78 -20.82
C LYS A 90 -14.95 8.15 -20.98
N LYS A 91 -15.64 7.57 -21.97
CA LYS A 91 -17.08 7.78 -22.22
C LYS A 91 -17.94 7.35 -21.03
N VAL A 92 -17.61 6.24 -20.38
CA VAL A 92 -18.32 5.73 -19.21
C VAL A 92 -18.14 6.67 -18.01
N LEU A 93 -16.91 7.10 -17.75
CA LEU A 93 -16.62 8.05 -16.67
C LEU A 93 -17.33 9.40 -16.87
N GLN A 94 -17.38 9.88 -18.13
CA GLN A 94 -18.11 11.10 -18.48
C GLN A 94 -19.62 10.95 -18.24
N ALA A 95 -20.21 9.82 -18.65
CA ALA A 95 -21.63 9.56 -18.43
C ALA A 95 -22.00 9.53 -16.93
N VAL A 96 -21.14 8.96 -16.08
CA VAL A 96 -21.33 8.97 -14.62
C VAL A 96 -21.24 10.39 -14.07
N LEU A 97 -20.24 11.17 -14.48
CA LEU A 97 -20.08 12.57 -14.04
C LEU A 97 -21.29 13.42 -14.44
N ASP A 98 -21.75 13.28 -15.68
CA ASP A 98 -22.92 13.99 -16.19
C ASP A 98 -24.19 13.59 -15.44
N GLY A 99 -24.32 12.31 -15.07
CA GLY A 99 -25.40 11.81 -14.23
C GLY A 99 -25.41 12.42 -12.83
N ILE A 100 -24.25 12.48 -12.16
CA ILE A 100 -24.11 13.08 -10.82
C ILE A 100 -24.43 14.58 -10.84
N ARG A 101 -24.06 15.30 -11.91
CA ARG A 101 -24.29 16.75 -12.05
C ARG A 101 -25.74 17.15 -12.35
N ARG A 102 -26.59 16.18 -12.70
CA ARG A 102 -28.01 16.41 -13.03
C ARG A 102 -28.95 16.15 -11.84
N LEU A 103 -28.38 15.88 -10.67
CA LEU A 103 -29.07 15.77 -9.38
C LEU A 103 -28.83 17.04 -8.57
#